data_AF-A0AAN8RUJ2-F1
#
_entry.id   AF-A0AAN8RUJ2-F1
#
_cell.length_a   1.000
_cell.length_b   1.000
_cell.length_c   1.000
_cell.angle_alpha   90.00
_cell.angle_beta   90.00
_cell.angle_gamma   90.00
#
_symmetry.space_group_name_H-M   'P 1'
#
loop_
_entity.id
_entity.type
_entity.pdbx_description
1 polymer ?
#
loop_
_entity_poly.entity_id
_entity_poly.type
_entity_poly.pdbx_seq_one_letter_code
_entity_poly.pdbx_strand_id
1 'polypeptide(L)'
;MHLLSRAIWSLVGSLAYFGAAAVNAAGVVEVGIVFPRTNQTYAPTDKFPIVFAVQNAKLAKNLRLSISSFVRNGPDLRGGVANSDAKHDLTYANYTSDPYLVYHYLNLNAEGPYELFSTTIWASCDESRDEVVFLGNSTNLVVRFDVKNGGQNVDLVAATADEDKTCPAQGFAINVTDQTREVRETLDDRVSGTCAVLASSSPTPTANPCRVKIDSAATASMSAALQAALCKGPNPPADCPKENSAAHQLVVAGVASIGAAFGAIGFLLAYSM
;
A
#
# COMPACT_ATOMS: atom_id res chain seq x y z
N MET A 1 -55.06 12.62 -13.36
CA MET A 1 -54.48 11.67 -14.32
C MET A 1 -53.04 12.08 -14.57
N HIS A 2 -52.12 11.27 -14.08
CA HIS A 2 -50.68 11.42 -14.19
C HIS A 2 -50.21 11.26 -15.64
N LEU A 3 -49.25 12.08 -16.08
CA LEU A 3 -48.11 11.61 -16.88
C LEU A 3 -46.89 12.48 -16.54
N LEU A 4 -46.04 11.94 -15.66
CA LEU A 4 -44.72 12.45 -15.33
C LEU A 4 -43.77 12.17 -16.50
N SER A 5 -43.25 13.23 -17.11
CA SER A 5 -42.15 13.17 -18.07
C SER A 5 -40.88 12.73 -17.34
N ARG A 6 -40.43 11.49 -17.60
CA ARG A 6 -39.20 10.94 -17.03
C ARG A 6 -38.00 11.43 -17.85
N ALA A 7 -37.23 12.34 -17.28
CA ALA A 7 -35.88 12.65 -17.74
C ALA A 7 -34.99 11.42 -17.50
N ILE A 8 -34.53 10.80 -18.58
CA ILE A 8 -33.55 9.72 -18.55
C ILE A 8 -32.17 10.38 -18.42
N TRP A 9 -31.59 10.33 -17.22
CA TRP A 9 -30.19 10.66 -17.00
C TRP A 9 -29.34 9.45 -17.40
N SER A 10 -28.69 9.53 -18.57
CA SER A 10 -27.63 8.61 -18.95
C SER A 10 -26.35 8.94 -18.18
N LEU A 11 -26.03 8.15 -17.15
CA LEU A 11 -24.70 8.10 -16.53
C LEU A 11 -23.73 7.49 -17.55
N VAL A 12 -23.08 8.33 -18.35
CA VAL A 12 -21.87 7.93 -19.08
C VAL A 12 -20.74 7.91 -18.05
N GLY A 13 -20.37 6.71 -17.61
CA GLY A 13 -19.17 6.49 -16.82
C GLY A 13 -17.94 6.77 -17.66
N SER A 14 -17.31 7.91 -17.44
CA SER A 14 -16.02 8.26 -18.02
C SER A 14 -14.94 7.36 -17.42
N LEU A 15 -14.64 6.25 -18.07
CA LEU A 15 -13.38 5.53 -17.87
C LEU A 15 -12.25 6.38 -18.49
N ALA A 16 -11.74 7.35 -17.72
CA ALA A 16 -10.50 8.03 -18.06
C ALA A 16 -9.35 7.28 -17.42
N TYR A 17 -8.78 6.32 -18.16
CA TYR A 17 -7.48 5.74 -17.83
C TYR A 17 -6.37 6.50 -18.56
N PHE A 18 -5.21 6.54 -17.90
CA PHE A 18 -3.90 7.04 -18.32
C PHE A 18 -3.60 8.50 -17.96
N GLY A 19 -3.27 8.69 -16.66
CA GLY A 19 -2.25 9.65 -16.28
C GLY A 19 -0.94 9.34 -17.02
N ALA A 20 -0.25 10.40 -17.43
CA ALA A 20 0.95 10.35 -18.27
C ALA A 20 1.95 9.30 -17.78
N ALA A 21 2.34 8.38 -18.68
CA ALA A 21 3.48 7.51 -18.45
C ALA A 21 4.74 8.37 -18.36
N ALA A 22 5.25 8.56 -17.13
CA ALA A 22 6.64 8.95 -16.95
C ALA A 22 7.49 7.85 -17.60
N VAL A 23 8.45 8.23 -18.44
CA VAL A 23 9.40 7.32 -19.05
C VAL A 23 10.29 6.77 -17.94
N ASN A 24 9.83 5.69 -17.32
CA ASN A 24 10.60 4.89 -16.41
C ASN A 24 11.76 4.26 -17.18
N ALA A 25 12.99 4.41 -16.72
CA ALA A 25 14.10 3.66 -17.27
C ALA A 25 13.77 2.16 -17.15
N ALA A 26 13.71 1.46 -18.29
CA ALA A 26 13.42 0.03 -18.31
C ALA A 26 14.39 -0.69 -17.38
N GLY A 27 13.86 -1.55 -16.50
CA GLY A 27 14.67 -2.32 -15.54
C GLY A 27 14.99 -1.63 -14.21
N VAL A 28 14.54 -0.40 -13.92
CA VAL A 28 14.90 0.26 -12.64
C VAL A 28 13.73 0.28 -11.66
N VAL A 29 13.84 -0.40 -10.53
CA VAL A 29 12.88 -0.22 -9.41
C VAL A 29 13.33 0.97 -8.59
N GLU A 30 12.41 1.90 -8.28
CA GLU A 30 12.72 3.01 -7.37
C GLU A 30 11.85 2.94 -6.13
N VAL A 31 12.47 3.11 -4.97
CA VAL A 31 11.78 3.22 -3.69
C VAL A 31 12.12 4.56 -3.08
N GLY A 32 11.11 5.30 -2.65
CA GLY A 32 11.36 6.57 -1.97
C GLY A 32 10.21 7.04 -1.10
N ILE A 33 10.52 8.00 -0.24
CA ILE A 33 9.57 8.69 0.62
C ILE A 33 8.92 9.80 -0.20
N VAL A 34 7.61 9.69 -0.40
CA VAL A 34 6.80 10.69 -1.11
C VAL A 34 6.26 11.74 -0.15
N PHE A 35 5.90 11.32 1.07
CA PHE A 35 5.41 12.23 2.09
C PHE A 35 5.82 11.72 3.50
N PRO A 36 6.23 12.60 4.43
CA PRO A 36 6.36 14.05 4.32
C PRO A 36 7.53 14.49 3.42
N ARG A 37 7.55 15.78 3.07
CA ARG A 37 8.67 16.40 2.35
C ARG A 37 9.65 17.01 3.33
N THR A 38 10.94 16.92 3.00
CA THR A 38 12.00 17.48 3.86
C THR A 38 11.88 18.99 3.98
N ASN A 39 12.17 19.53 5.16
CA ASN A 39 12.14 20.96 5.49
C ASN A 39 10.78 21.65 5.27
N GLN A 40 9.69 20.87 5.25
CA GLN A 40 8.34 21.42 5.25
C GLN A 40 7.78 21.50 6.67
N THR A 41 6.90 22.46 6.89
CA THR A 41 6.15 22.62 8.14
C THR A 41 4.68 22.30 7.91
N TYR A 42 4.13 21.40 8.72
CA TYR A 42 2.74 20.96 8.66
C TYR A 42 1.96 21.37 9.91
N ALA A 43 0.65 21.50 9.78
CA ALA A 43 -0.24 21.67 10.92
C ALA A 43 -0.35 20.37 11.74
N PRO A 44 -0.55 20.46 13.08
CA PRO A 44 -0.87 19.31 13.91
C PRO A 44 -2.03 18.48 13.34
N THR A 45 -1.85 17.17 13.26
CA THR A 45 -2.80 16.27 12.56
C THR A 45 -2.91 14.91 13.25
N ASP A 46 -4.14 14.47 13.55
CA ASP A 46 -4.42 13.16 14.18
C ASP A 46 -4.09 11.95 13.30
N LYS A 47 -4.15 12.15 11.98
CA LYS A 47 -3.90 11.15 10.93
C LYS A 47 -2.88 11.68 9.92
N PHE A 48 -1.69 11.99 10.41
CA PHE A 48 -0.58 12.41 9.57
C PHE A 48 -0.09 11.21 8.73
N PRO A 49 -0.16 11.28 7.39
CA PRO A 49 0.25 10.17 6.54
C PRO A 49 1.78 10.10 6.47
N ILE A 50 2.31 8.90 6.41
CA ILE A 50 3.67 8.61 5.94
C ILE A 50 3.50 7.76 4.68
N VAL A 51 4.05 8.22 3.56
CA VAL A 51 3.82 7.61 2.25
C VAL A 51 5.15 7.34 1.56
N PHE A 52 5.34 6.08 1.19
CA PHE A 52 6.39 5.61 0.31
C PHE A 52 5.78 5.22 -1.04
N ALA A 53 6.60 5.23 -2.07
CA ALA A 53 6.25 4.69 -3.37
C ALA A 53 7.31 3.73 -3.86
N VAL A 54 6.85 2.62 -4.45
CA VAL A 54 7.66 1.72 -5.27
C VAL A 54 7.28 1.96 -6.73
N GLN A 55 8.16 2.59 -7.50
CA GLN A 55 7.98 2.83 -8.93
C GLN A 55 8.55 1.67 -9.74
N ASN A 56 7.97 1.40 -10.91
CA ASN A 56 8.19 0.16 -11.66
C ASN A 56 7.89 -1.08 -10.82
N ALA A 57 6.79 -1.03 -10.06
CA ALA A 57 6.52 -1.96 -8.97
C ALA A 57 6.47 -3.43 -9.41
N LYS A 58 6.09 -3.73 -10.65
CA LYS A 58 6.08 -5.10 -11.19
C LYS A 58 7.45 -5.77 -11.18
N LEU A 59 8.53 -5.01 -11.39
CA LEU A 59 9.90 -5.52 -11.34
C LEU A 59 10.34 -5.86 -9.90
N ALA A 60 9.64 -5.32 -8.90
CA ALA A 60 9.97 -5.51 -7.49
C ALA A 60 9.47 -6.84 -6.92
N LYS A 61 8.65 -7.60 -7.67
CA LYS A 61 8.03 -8.86 -7.24
C LYS A 61 9.01 -9.86 -6.63
N ASN A 62 10.20 -9.98 -7.22
CA ASN A 62 11.22 -10.95 -6.78
C ASN A 62 12.33 -10.33 -5.92
N LEU A 63 12.11 -9.09 -5.44
CA LEU A 63 13.05 -8.39 -4.55
C LEU A 63 12.74 -8.57 -3.06
N ARG A 64 11.63 -9.23 -2.70
CA ARG A 64 11.24 -9.48 -1.29
C ARG A 64 11.37 -8.22 -0.41
N LEU A 65 10.85 -7.11 -0.91
CA LEU A 65 10.99 -5.81 -0.27
C LEU A 65 10.31 -5.81 1.10
N SER A 66 10.96 -5.16 2.07
CA SER A 66 10.37 -4.82 3.36
C SER A 66 10.76 -3.40 3.72
N ILE A 67 9.80 -2.57 4.09
CA ILE A 67 10.02 -1.19 4.53
C ILE A 67 9.67 -1.12 6.01
N SER A 68 10.63 -0.77 6.85
CA SER A 68 10.38 -0.39 8.24
C SER A 68 10.62 1.10 8.42
N SER A 69 9.83 1.74 9.28
CA SER A 69 10.01 3.15 9.61
C SER A 69 9.56 3.46 11.02
N PHE A 70 10.11 4.54 11.58
CA PHE A 70 9.65 5.13 12.83
C PHE A 70 9.86 6.64 12.80
N VAL A 71 9.16 7.36 13.68
CA VAL A 71 9.28 8.82 13.79
C VAL A 71 9.73 9.21 15.18
N ARG A 72 10.66 10.16 15.26
CA ARG A 72 11.12 10.77 16.51
C ARG A 72 10.71 12.24 16.57
N ASN A 73 10.46 12.73 17.79
CA ASN A 73 10.26 14.16 18.06
C ASN A 73 11.54 14.71 18.69
N GLY A 74 12.11 15.76 18.10
CA GLY A 74 13.30 16.43 18.63
C GLY A 74 14.62 15.71 18.39
N PRO A 75 15.74 16.32 18.83
CA PRO A 75 17.08 15.74 18.74
C PRO A 75 17.32 14.63 19.78
N ASP A 76 16.41 14.43 20.74
CA ASP A 76 16.56 13.46 21.81
C ASP A 76 16.24 12.03 21.32
N LEU A 77 17.28 11.22 21.16
CA LEU A 77 17.23 9.82 20.71
C LEU A 77 16.43 8.88 21.65
N ARG A 78 15.87 9.40 22.75
CA ARG A 78 15.16 8.65 23.79
C ARG A 78 13.64 8.75 23.67
N GLY A 79 13.11 9.71 22.91
CA GLY A 79 11.67 9.94 22.75
C GLY A 79 11.17 9.58 21.35
N GLY A 80 10.79 8.33 21.13
CA GLY A 80 10.02 7.95 19.93
C GLY A 80 8.60 8.51 20.00
N VAL A 81 8.00 8.82 18.84
CA VAL A 81 6.56 9.07 18.79
C VAL A 81 5.86 7.74 19.08
N ALA A 82 4.91 7.75 20.03
CA ALA A 82 4.18 6.55 20.43
C ALA A 82 3.51 5.91 19.20
N ASN A 83 3.67 4.59 19.06
CA ASN A 83 3.12 3.80 17.95
C ASN A 83 3.58 4.28 16.55
N SER A 84 4.79 4.87 16.45
CA SER A 84 5.32 5.30 15.16
C SER A 84 6.07 4.23 14.38
N ASP A 85 6.44 3.13 15.01
CA ASP A 85 7.03 1.97 14.35
C ASP A 85 6.04 1.33 13.39
N ALA A 86 6.40 1.27 12.12
CA ALA A 86 5.64 0.59 11.08
C ALA A 86 6.57 -0.36 10.32
N LYS A 87 6.06 -1.56 10.01
CA LYS A 87 6.73 -2.53 9.14
C LYS A 87 5.76 -2.97 8.05
N HIS A 88 6.17 -2.79 6.81
CA HIS A 88 5.45 -3.21 5.61
C HIS A 88 6.25 -4.30 4.93
N ASP A 89 5.80 -5.56 5.06
CA ASP A 89 6.34 -6.68 4.30
C ASP A 89 5.66 -6.72 2.93
N LEU A 90 6.44 -6.51 1.88
CA LEU A 90 5.97 -6.44 0.50
C LEU A 90 6.34 -7.70 -0.30
N THR A 91 6.84 -8.75 0.36
CA THR A 91 7.24 -10.02 -0.29
C THR A 91 6.12 -10.61 -1.16
N TYR A 92 4.88 -10.48 -0.70
CA TYR A 92 3.68 -10.98 -1.39
C TYR A 92 2.75 -9.84 -1.84
N ALA A 93 3.27 -8.61 -1.94
CA ALA A 93 2.48 -7.48 -2.38
C ALA A 93 1.96 -7.70 -3.80
N ASN A 94 0.71 -7.32 -4.04
CA ASN A 94 0.11 -7.39 -5.35
C ASN A 94 0.43 -6.11 -6.14
N TYR A 95 1.59 -6.09 -6.79
CA TYR A 95 2.12 -4.98 -7.59
C TYR A 95 1.32 -4.71 -8.89
N THR A 96 0.03 -4.45 -8.74
CA THR A 96 -0.93 -4.18 -9.83
C THR A 96 -1.01 -2.70 -10.19
N SER A 97 -0.72 -1.82 -9.24
CA SER A 97 -0.58 -0.38 -9.46
C SER A 97 0.89 0.01 -9.66
N ASP A 98 1.12 1.07 -10.43
CA ASP A 98 2.43 1.70 -10.58
C ASP A 98 2.26 3.23 -10.55
N PRO A 99 2.83 3.95 -9.57
CA PRO A 99 3.59 3.40 -8.44
C PRO A 99 2.71 2.56 -7.49
N TYR A 100 3.35 1.63 -6.79
CA TYR A 100 2.74 0.95 -5.66
C TYR A 100 2.96 1.78 -4.40
N LEU A 101 1.88 2.34 -3.84
CA LEU A 101 1.93 3.19 -2.66
C LEU A 101 1.91 2.34 -1.39
N VAL A 102 2.84 2.63 -0.48
CA VAL A 102 2.94 2.00 0.84
C VAL A 102 2.79 3.09 1.87
N TYR A 103 1.83 2.95 2.79
CA TYR A 103 1.49 4.05 3.68
C TYR A 103 1.01 3.57 5.04
N HIS A 104 1.16 4.45 6.03
CA HIS A 104 0.59 4.32 7.36
C HIS A 104 0.32 5.73 7.92
N TYR A 105 -0.38 5.81 9.04
CA TYR A 105 -0.81 7.07 9.64
C TYR A 105 -0.36 7.16 11.09
N LEU A 106 0.06 8.37 11.48
CA LEU A 106 0.53 8.71 12.82
C LEU A 106 -0.31 9.83 13.40
N ASN A 107 -0.38 9.89 14.73
CA ASN A 107 -0.90 11.06 15.42
C ASN A 107 0.27 12.01 15.72
N LEU A 108 0.31 13.15 15.02
CA LEU A 108 1.31 14.20 15.23
C LEU A 108 0.61 15.49 15.67
N ASN A 109 0.10 15.50 16.90
CA ASN A 109 -0.60 16.65 17.48
C ASN A 109 0.29 17.63 18.25
N ALA A 110 1.50 17.20 18.64
CA ALA A 110 2.44 18.06 19.34
C ALA A 110 3.25 18.89 18.33
N GLU A 111 3.52 20.14 18.67
CA GLU A 111 4.48 20.92 17.89
C GLU A 111 5.90 20.42 18.12
N GLY A 112 6.75 20.55 17.11
CA GLY A 112 8.16 20.26 17.21
C GLY A 112 8.79 19.89 15.88
N PRO A 113 10.13 19.76 15.85
CA PRO A 113 10.83 19.12 14.76
C PRO A 113 10.67 17.60 14.85
N TYR A 114 10.50 16.96 13.70
CA TYR A 114 10.31 15.53 13.56
C TYR A 114 11.31 14.95 12.56
N GLU A 115 11.75 13.72 12.83
CA GLU A 115 12.59 12.94 11.94
C GLU A 115 11.92 11.60 11.66
N LEU A 116 11.56 11.36 10.39
CA LEU A 116 11.18 10.05 9.88
C LEU A 116 12.44 9.29 9.48
N PHE A 117 12.68 8.16 10.13
CA PHE A 117 13.69 7.19 9.73
C PHE A 117 13.01 6.04 9.02
N SER A 118 13.58 5.59 7.91
CA SER A 118 13.15 4.38 7.23
C SER A 118 14.33 3.52 6.83
N THR A 119 14.17 2.22 6.99
CA THR A 119 15.07 1.21 6.45
C THR A 119 14.27 0.39 5.45
N THR A 120 14.74 0.34 4.21
CA THR A 120 14.24 -0.61 3.22
C THR A 120 15.24 -1.74 3.10
N ILE A 121 14.75 -2.98 3.21
CA ILE A 121 15.51 -4.21 3.00
C ILE A 121 14.96 -4.86 1.74
N TRP A 122 15.83 -5.43 0.93
CA TRP A 122 15.47 -6.25 -0.23
C TRP A 122 16.46 -7.38 -0.42
N ALA A 123 16.04 -8.40 -1.15
CA ALA A 123 16.86 -9.54 -1.54
C ALA A 123 17.05 -9.57 -3.06
N SER A 124 18.18 -10.09 -3.51
CA SER A 124 18.50 -10.35 -4.91
C SER A 124 19.19 -11.70 -5.04
N CYS A 125 19.49 -12.15 -6.26
CA CYS A 125 20.29 -13.37 -6.45
C CYS A 125 21.77 -13.10 -6.19
N ASP A 126 22.38 -13.93 -5.33
CA ASP A 126 23.83 -14.10 -5.29
C ASP A 126 24.23 -15.24 -6.24
N GLU A 127 24.88 -14.90 -7.35
CA GLU A 127 25.39 -15.86 -8.33
C GLU A 127 26.92 -16.08 -8.19
N SER A 128 27.54 -15.62 -7.09
CA SER A 128 28.99 -15.78 -6.87
C SER A 128 29.41 -17.20 -6.43
N ARG A 129 28.44 -18.06 -6.10
CA ARG A 129 28.63 -19.43 -5.61
C ARG A 129 27.98 -20.43 -6.57
N ASP A 130 28.33 -21.71 -6.43
CA ASP A 130 27.71 -22.80 -7.22
C ASP A 130 26.20 -22.91 -6.99
N GLU A 131 25.73 -22.60 -5.78
CA GLU A 131 24.32 -22.52 -5.43
C GLU A 131 23.87 -21.06 -5.34
N VAL A 132 22.77 -20.74 -6.02
CA VAL A 132 22.16 -19.41 -5.96
C VAL A 132 21.44 -19.24 -4.62
N VAL A 133 21.83 -18.21 -3.89
CA VAL A 133 21.22 -17.84 -2.60
C VAL A 133 20.65 -16.43 -2.63
N PHE A 134 19.87 -16.05 -1.61
CA PHE A 134 19.40 -14.68 -1.46
C PHE A 134 20.52 -13.78 -0.93
N LEU A 135 20.82 -12.70 -1.66
CA LEU A 135 21.67 -11.61 -1.20
C LEU A 135 20.81 -10.49 -0.60
N GLY A 136 20.83 -10.35 0.72
CA GLY A 136 20.17 -9.27 1.44
C GLY A 136 20.92 -7.95 1.32
N ASN A 137 20.19 -6.88 1.00
CA ASN A 137 20.69 -5.52 0.92
C ASN A 137 19.78 -4.59 1.73
N SER A 138 20.31 -3.44 2.14
CA SER A 138 19.50 -2.43 2.83
C SER A 138 19.90 -1.01 2.48
N THR A 139 18.97 -0.08 2.64
CA THR A 139 19.20 1.36 2.52
C THR A 139 18.39 2.08 3.57
N ASN A 140 19.00 3.09 4.17
CA ASN A 140 18.38 3.95 5.16
C ASN A 140 18.06 5.31 4.54
N LEU A 141 16.87 5.83 4.81
CA LEU A 141 16.40 7.14 4.40
C LEU A 141 15.98 7.95 5.63
N VAL A 142 16.19 9.27 5.58
CA VAL A 142 15.81 10.17 6.66
C VAL A 142 15.15 11.42 6.10
N VAL A 143 13.95 11.72 6.60
CA VAL A 143 13.24 12.96 6.28
C VAL A 143 13.03 13.77 7.55
N ARG A 144 13.45 15.04 7.50
CA ARG A 144 13.27 16.02 8.57
C ARG A 144 12.15 16.98 8.21
N PHE A 145 11.21 17.21 9.11
CA PHE A 145 10.08 18.12 8.91
C PHE A 145 9.64 18.74 10.24
N ASP A 146 8.81 19.77 10.20
CA ASP A 146 8.26 20.41 11.40
C ASP A 146 6.75 20.19 11.47
N VAL A 147 6.22 20.12 12.69
CA VAL A 147 4.79 20.28 12.98
C VAL A 147 4.62 21.50 13.86
N LYS A 148 3.82 22.49 13.43
CA LYS A 148 3.58 23.75 14.15
C LYS A 148 2.18 24.28 13.86
N ASN A 149 1.53 24.93 14.83
CA ASN A 149 0.28 25.65 14.60
C ASN A 149 0.51 26.72 13.51
N GLY A 150 -0.44 26.82 12.57
CA GLY A 150 -0.30 27.67 11.39
C GLY A 150 0.58 27.09 10.28
N GLY A 151 1.10 25.86 10.44
CA GLY A 151 1.70 25.09 9.35
C GLY A 151 0.69 24.72 8.27
N GLN A 152 1.17 24.20 7.14
CA GLN A 152 0.28 23.83 6.04
C GLN A 152 -0.56 22.59 6.39
N ASN A 153 -1.80 22.54 5.93
CA ASN A 153 -2.61 21.33 6.05
C ASN A 153 -1.98 20.20 5.22
N VAL A 154 -2.18 18.96 5.67
CA VAL A 154 -1.78 17.78 4.89
C VAL A 154 -2.65 17.72 3.63
N ASP A 155 -2.02 17.93 2.48
CA ASP A 155 -2.61 17.74 1.15
C ASP A 155 -1.60 16.98 0.27
N LEU A 156 -1.87 15.69 0.07
CA LEU A 156 -0.98 14.81 -0.72
C LEU A 156 -0.98 15.19 -2.21
N VAL A 157 -2.09 15.72 -2.72
CA VAL A 157 -2.20 16.12 -4.13
C VAL A 157 -1.34 17.35 -4.36
N ALA A 158 -1.48 18.38 -3.52
CA ALA A 158 -0.65 19.58 -3.60
C ALA A 158 0.83 19.27 -3.34
N ALA A 159 1.15 18.43 -2.34
CA ALA A 159 2.53 18.07 -1.99
C ALA A 159 3.25 17.23 -3.07
N THR A 160 2.52 16.70 -4.04
CA THR A 160 3.06 15.90 -5.16
C THR A 160 2.80 16.52 -6.53
N ALA A 161 2.24 17.74 -6.59
CA ALA A 161 1.98 18.44 -7.84
C ALA A 161 3.25 19.03 -8.48
N ASP A 162 4.21 19.48 -7.66
CA ASP A 162 5.44 20.13 -8.11
C ASP A 162 6.59 19.12 -8.28
N GLU A 163 7.08 18.97 -9.53
CA GLU A 163 8.12 17.98 -9.87
C GLU A 163 9.54 18.39 -9.41
N ASP A 164 9.85 19.70 -9.32
CA ASP A 164 11.27 20.15 -9.36
C ASP A 164 11.75 21.16 -8.30
N LYS A 165 10.88 21.87 -7.56
CA LYS A 165 11.35 23.03 -6.75
C LYS A 165 11.52 22.79 -5.25
N THR A 166 10.84 21.81 -4.67
CA THR A 166 10.81 21.61 -3.20
C THR A 166 10.99 20.16 -2.77
N CYS A 167 11.17 19.24 -3.72
CA CYS A 167 11.27 17.83 -3.42
C CYS A 167 12.73 17.34 -3.53
N PRO A 168 13.39 17.03 -2.40
CA PRO A 168 14.69 16.37 -2.44
C PRO A 168 14.53 14.90 -2.83
N ALA A 169 15.55 14.35 -3.50
CA ALA A 169 15.62 12.93 -3.85
C ALA A 169 15.76 12.07 -2.59
N GLN A 170 14.63 11.74 -1.95
CA GLN A 170 14.54 10.91 -0.76
C GLN A 170 14.20 9.47 -1.15
N GLY A 171 15.13 8.82 -1.85
CA GLY A 171 14.92 7.48 -2.36
C GLY A 171 16.19 6.84 -2.90
N PHE A 172 16.06 5.61 -3.37
CA PHE A 172 17.12 4.85 -4.00
C PHE A 172 16.55 3.99 -5.13
N ALA A 173 17.44 3.59 -6.03
CA ALA A 173 17.08 2.88 -7.25
C ALA A 173 17.86 1.57 -7.34
N ILE A 174 17.20 0.54 -7.85
CA ILE A 174 17.71 -0.82 -7.99
C ILE A 174 17.65 -1.18 -9.47
N ASN A 175 18.79 -1.52 -10.07
CA ASN A 175 18.83 -1.96 -11.46
C ASN A 175 18.55 -3.47 -11.54
N VAL A 176 17.33 -3.81 -11.93
CA VAL A 176 16.78 -5.16 -12.01
C VAL A 176 16.77 -5.60 -13.47
N THR A 177 17.35 -6.77 -13.73
CA THR A 177 17.25 -7.39 -15.06
C THR A 177 15.91 -8.12 -15.22
N ASP A 178 15.58 -8.50 -16.45
CA ASP A 178 14.44 -9.39 -16.71
C ASP A 178 14.71 -10.86 -16.31
N GLN A 179 15.87 -11.15 -15.70
CA GLN A 179 16.25 -12.49 -15.28
C GLN A 179 15.93 -12.75 -13.81
N THR A 180 15.52 -13.99 -13.55
CA THR A 180 15.33 -14.52 -12.21
C THR A 180 16.09 -15.84 -12.05
N ARG A 181 16.30 -16.24 -10.80
CA ARG A 181 16.80 -17.57 -10.45
C ARG A 181 15.96 -18.17 -9.34
N GLU A 182 15.92 -19.49 -9.31
CA GLU A 182 15.33 -20.26 -8.22
C GLU A 182 16.38 -20.46 -7.13
N VAL A 183 16.05 -20.03 -5.91
CA VAL A 183 16.78 -20.34 -4.70
C VAL A 183 16.15 -21.58 -4.09
N ARG A 184 16.93 -22.66 -4.03
CA ARG A 184 16.49 -23.92 -3.41
C ARG A 184 16.59 -23.82 -1.90
N GLU A 185 15.68 -24.48 -1.23
CA GLU A 185 15.78 -24.67 0.23
C GLU A 185 17.01 -25.51 0.53
N THR A 186 17.89 -25.01 1.39
CA THR A 186 19.02 -25.79 1.92
C THR A 186 18.74 -26.12 3.38
N LEU A 187 19.44 -27.12 3.94
CA LEU A 187 19.24 -27.52 5.34
C LEU A 187 19.53 -26.36 6.33
N ASP A 188 20.38 -25.41 5.93
CA ASP A 188 20.77 -24.25 6.73
C ASP A 188 19.90 -23.01 6.46
N ASP A 189 19.28 -22.91 5.28
CA ASP A 189 18.46 -21.77 4.86
C ASP A 189 17.05 -22.24 4.46
N ARG A 190 16.11 -22.11 5.41
CA ARG A 190 14.68 -22.52 5.24
C ARG A 190 13.88 -21.59 4.32
N VAL A 191 14.56 -20.91 3.41
CA VAL A 191 13.98 -19.86 2.58
C VAL A 191 14.21 -20.22 1.11
N SER A 192 13.19 -20.79 0.49
CA SER A 192 13.13 -21.03 -0.95
C SER A 192 12.37 -19.92 -1.68
N GLY A 193 12.50 -19.90 -3.00
CA GLY A 193 11.69 -19.08 -3.89
C GLY A 193 12.50 -18.46 -5.03
N THR A 194 11.90 -17.50 -5.71
CA THR A 194 12.51 -16.83 -6.86
C THR A 194 13.18 -15.51 -6.43
N CYS A 195 14.40 -15.27 -6.87
CA CYS A 195 15.12 -14.00 -6.69
C CYS A 195 15.28 -13.26 -8.03
N ALA A 196 15.41 -11.94 -7.98
CA ALA A 196 15.77 -11.13 -9.13
C ALA A 196 17.29 -11.01 -9.30
N VAL A 197 17.78 -11.13 -10.53
CA VAL A 197 19.18 -10.84 -10.88
C VAL A 197 19.34 -9.34 -11.10
N LEU A 198 20.31 -8.73 -10.43
CA LEU A 198 20.61 -7.31 -10.57
C LEU A 198 21.62 -7.07 -11.68
N ALA A 199 21.45 -6.00 -12.44
CA ALA A 199 22.43 -5.59 -13.42
C ALA A 199 23.63 -4.93 -12.73
N SER A 200 24.81 -4.99 -13.37
CA SER A 200 25.97 -4.23 -12.92
C SER A 200 25.64 -2.74 -12.95
N SER A 201 25.59 -2.10 -11.78
CA SER A 201 25.08 -0.75 -11.60
C SER A 201 26.19 0.30 -11.74
N SER A 202 26.76 0.42 -12.93
CA SER A 202 27.70 1.50 -13.24
C SER A 202 27.25 2.29 -14.48
N PRO A 203 26.80 3.56 -14.33
CA PRO A 203 26.59 4.27 -13.06
C PRO A 203 25.36 3.79 -12.28
N THR A 204 25.34 4.01 -10.97
CA THR A 204 24.17 3.73 -10.12
C THR A 204 23.00 4.61 -10.55
N PRO A 205 21.80 4.06 -10.80
CA PRO A 205 20.64 4.86 -11.16
C PRO A 205 20.28 5.81 -10.01
N THR A 206 19.78 7.01 -10.35
CA THR A 206 19.32 7.99 -9.37
C THR A 206 17.82 7.88 -9.22
N ALA A 207 17.33 7.71 -7.99
CA ALA A 207 15.90 7.72 -7.73
C ALA A 207 15.33 9.13 -7.82
N ASN A 208 14.13 9.24 -8.37
CA ASN A 208 13.36 10.48 -8.36
C ASN A 208 11.97 10.20 -7.78
N PRO A 209 11.82 10.19 -6.44
CA PRO A 209 10.50 10.06 -5.79
C PRO A 209 9.61 11.29 -5.99
N CYS A 210 10.13 12.38 -6.55
CA CYS A 210 9.40 13.63 -6.76
C CYS A 210 8.47 13.58 -7.97
N ARG A 211 8.73 12.67 -8.92
CA ARG A 211 7.84 12.41 -10.05
C ARG A 211 6.56 11.66 -9.68
N VAL A 212 6.50 11.11 -8.47
CA VAL A 212 5.31 10.42 -7.99
C VAL A 212 4.22 11.45 -7.71
N LYS A 213 3.14 11.37 -8.49
CA LYS A 213 1.93 12.16 -8.30
C LYS A 213 0.88 11.31 -7.60
N ILE A 214 0.38 11.79 -6.47
CA ILE A 214 -0.75 11.19 -5.77
C ILE A 214 -1.96 12.02 -6.14
N ASP A 215 -2.91 11.43 -6.87
CA ASP A 215 -4.15 12.11 -7.24
C ASP A 215 -5.20 12.01 -6.12
N SER A 216 -6.34 12.67 -6.35
CA SER A 216 -7.45 12.67 -5.41
C SER A 216 -8.08 11.29 -5.23
N ALA A 217 -8.03 10.43 -6.26
CA ALA A 217 -8.60 9.08 -6.19
C ALA A 217 -7.73 8.16 -5.34
N ALA A 218 -6.40 8.21 -5.49
CA ALA A 218 -5.45 7.53 -4.64
C ALA A 218 -5.57 8.00 -3.18
N THR A 219 -5.66 9.31 -2.96
CA THR A 219 -5.88 9.89 -1.62
C THR A 219 -7.19 9.39 -1.00
N ALA A 220 -8.28 9.38 -1.78
CA ALA A 220 -9.56 8.86 -1.33
C ALA A 220 -9.49 7.37 -1.00
N SER A 221 -8.77 6.58 -1.82
CA SER A 221 -8.57 5.15 -1.58
C SER A 221 -7.78 4.88 -0.30
N MET A 222 -6.75 5.69 -0.01
CA MET A 222 -5.97 5.57 1.23
C MET A 222 -6.84 5.90 2.46
N SER A 223 -7.62 6.97 2.38
CA SER A 223 -8.57 7.37 3.43
C SER A 223 -9.66 6.31 3.65
N ALA A 224 -10.18 5.71 2.58
CA ALA A 224 -11.16 4.62 2.67
C ALA A 224 -10.55 3.36 3.30
N ALA A 225 -9.29 3.03 2.98
CA ALA A 225 -8.59 1.91 3.61
C ALA A 225 -8.35 2.15 5.10
N LEU A 226 -7.95 3.37 5.49
CA LEU A 226 -7.83 3.77 6.88
C LEU A 226 -9.17 3.65 7.61
N GLN A 227 -10.25 4.18 7.04
CA GLN A 227 -11.59 4.10 7.62
C GLN A 227 -12.03 2.64 7.80
N ALA A 228 -11.83 1.79 6.78
CA ALA A 228 -12.15 0.38 6.86
C ALA A 228 -11.36 -0.35 7.97
N ALA A 229 -10.09 0.03 8.18
CA ALA A 229 -9.27 -0.50 9.27
C ALA A 229 -9.78 -0.02 10.64
N LEU A 230 -10.12 1.26 10.79
CA LEU A 230 -10.70 1.81 12.02
C LEU A 230 -12.03 1.14 12.38
N CYS A 231 -12.88 0.86 11.39
CA CYS A 231 -14.15 0.19 11.59
C CYS A 231 -14.03 -1.27 12.06
N LYS A 232 -12.87 -1.91 11.82
CA LYS A 232 -12.57 -3.25 12.34
C LYS A 232 -11.84 -3.20 13.68
N GLY A 233 -11.47 -2.01 14.14
CA GLY A 233 -10.72 -1.79 15.37
C GLY A 233 -11.59 -1.91 16.63
N PRO A 234 -10.97 -1.88 17.82
CA PRO A 234 -11.67 -2.05 19.09
C PRO A 234 -12.63 -0.90 19.42
N ASN A 235 -12.40 0.29 18.85
CA ASN A 235 -13.22 1.49 19.05
C ASN A 235 -13.61 2.07 17.67
N PRO A 236 -14.56 1.43 16.96
CA PRO A 236 -14.93 1.86 15.63
C PRO A 236 -15.62 3.23 15.65
N PRO A 237 -15.31 4.13 14.70
CA PRO A 237 -16.04 5.37 14.49
C PRO A 237 -17.55 5.16 14.29
N ALA A 238 -18.35 6.17 14.62
CA ALA A 238 -19.82 6.09 14.53
C ALA A 238 -20.34 5.97 13.09
N ASP A 239 -19.56 6.43 12.11
CA ASP A 239 -19.85 6.40 10.68
C ASP A 239 -19.43 5.08 10.01
N CYS A 240 -18.98 4.10 10.79
CA CYS A 240 -18.73 2.77 10.27
C CYS A 240 -20.01 2.12 9.75
N PRO A 241 -19.93 1.37 8.64
CA PRO A 241 -21.06 0.59 8.16
C PRO A 241 -21.51 -0.32 9.29
N LYS A 242 -22.76 -0.15 9.74
CA LYS A 242 -23.37 -1.13 10.63
C LYS A 242 -23.32 -2.46 9.91
N GLU A 243 -22.83 -3.51 10.57
CA GLU A 243 -23.02 -4.86 10.06
C GLU A 243 -24.53 -5.06 9.90
N ASN A 244 -25.02 -4.94 8.67
CA ASN A 244 -26.32 -5.49 8.35
C ASN A 244 -26.16 -6.98 8.61
N SER A 245 -26.90 -7.48 9.58
CA SER A 245 -27.09 -8.89 9.94
C SER A 245 -27.71 -9.74 8.81
N ALA A 246 -27.44 -9.39 7.54
CA ALA A 246 -27.81 -10.14 6.36
C ALA A 246 -27.09 -11.50 6.28
N ALA A 247 -25.95 -11.67 6.98
CA ALA A 247 -25.30 -12.98 7.12
C ALA A 247 -26.04 -13.93 8.09
N HIS A 248 -26.89 -13.42 8.99
CA HIS A 248 -27.73 -14.24 9.87
C HIS A 248 -29.16 -14.45 9.35
N GLN A 249 -29.64 -13.63 8.40
CA GLN A 249 -30.96 -13.85 7.78
C GLN A 249 -30.98 -14.94 6.70
N LEU A 250 -29.82 -15.33 6.15
CA LEU A 250 -29.74 -16.44 5.20
C LEU A 250 -29.79 -17.84 5.85
N VAL A 251 -29.57 -17.95 7.17
CA VAL A 251 -29.63 -19.24 7.88
C VAL A 251 -31.04 -19.54 8.42
N VAL A 252 -31.87 -18.54 8.68
CA VAL A 252 -33.25 -18.76 9.19
C VAL A 252 -34.27 -18.99 8.06
N ALA A 253 -34.00 -18.52 6.84
CA ALA A 253 -34.83 -18.84 5.67
C ALA A 253 -34.58 -20.26 5.09
N GLY A 254 -33.54 -20.97 5.57
CA GLY A 254 -33.14 -22.30 5.09
C GLY A 254 -33.76 -23.48 5.85
N VAL A 255 -34.48 -23.26 6.96
CA VAL A 255 -35.02 -24.34 7.82
C VAL A 255 -36.54 -24.50 7.68
N ALA A 256 -37.24 -23.60 6.97
CA ALA A 256 -38.69 -23.71 6.76
C ALA A 256 -39.12 -24.42 5.45
N SER A 257 -38.18 -25.02 4.71
CA SER A 257 -38.45 -25.61 3.37
C SER A 257 -38.07 -27.09 3.24
N ILE A 258 -37.79 -27.79 4.33
CA ILE A 258 -37.65 -29.27 4.34
C ILE A 258 -38.80 -29.85 5.16
N GLY A 259 -40.02 -29.66 4.66
CA GLY A 259 -41.25 -30.15 5.28
C GLY A 259 -42.35 -30.51 4.27
N ALA A 260 -42.03 -30.60 2.97
CA ALA A 260 -43.04 -30.85 1.94
C ALA A 260 -42.53 -31.68 0.74
N ALA A 261 -41.51 -32.52 0.90
CA ALA A 261 -40.95 -33.32 -0.20
C ALA A 261 -40.76 -34.83 0.10
N PHE A 262 -41.39 -35.36 1.16
CA PHE A 262 -41.48 -36.81 1.42
C PHE A 262 -42.93 -37.29 1.64
N GLY A 263 -43.89 -36.65 0.98
CA GLY A 263 -45.32 -36.99 1.05
C GLY A 263 -45.93 -37.50 -0.26
N ALA A 264 -45.13 -37.86 -1.27
CA ALA A 264 -45.63 -38.25 -2.59
C ALA A 264 -44.92 -39.45 -3.23
N ILE A 265 -44.25 -40.30 -2.43
CA ILE A 265 -43.67 -41.59 -2.90
C ILE A 265 -44.33 -42.81 -2.20
N GLY A 266 -45.19 -42.59 -1.20
CA GLY A 266 -45.93 -43.65 -0.50
C GLY A 266 -47.27 -44.06 -1.14
N PHE A 267 -47.73 -43.39 -2.19
CA PHE A 267 -49.08 -43.61 -2.76
C PHE A 267 -49.10 -44.23 -4.16
N LEU A 268 -47.95 -44.64 -4.71
CA LEU A 268 -47.86 -45.29 -6.03
C LEU A 268 -47.32 -46.72 -6.01
N LEU A 269 -47.17 -47.35 -4.83
CA LEU A 269 -46.82 -48.77 -4.69
C LEU A 269 -47.93 -49.62 -4.05
N ALA A 270 -49.15 -49.11 -3.95
CA ALA A 270 -50.32 -49.85 -3.47
C ALA A 270 -51.35 -50.17 -4.56
N TYR A 271 -51.07 -49.90 -5.84
CA TYR A 271 -51.98 -50.17 -6.95
C TYR A 271 -51.24 -50.55 -8.25
N SER A 272 -50.39 -51.57 -8.22
CA SER A 272 -50.10 -52.40 -9.40
C SER A 272 -49.23 -53.61 -9.03
N MET A 273 -49.92 -54.76 -8.88
CA MET A 273 -49.46 -56.15 -8.74
C MET A 273 -48.87 -56.58 -7.39
#